data_AF-A0A949A4K3-F1
#
_entry.id   AF-A0A949A4K3-F1
#
_cell.length_a   1.000
_cell.length_b   1.000
_cell.length_c   1.000
_cell.angle_alpha   90.00
_cell.angle_beta   90.00
_cell.angle_gamma   90.00
#
_symmetry.space_group_name_H-M   'P 1'
#
loop_
_entity.id
_entity.type
_entity.pdbx_description
1 polymer ?
#
loop_
_entity_poly.entity_id
_entity_poly.type
_entity_poly.pdbx_seq_one_letter_code
_entity_poly.pdbx_strand_id
1 'polypeptide(L)'
;MNLQAGIKPLFYVIIEFKPWLLAAITVLVANLASNSLWDTFQIWAELQRGEISPFRILWVGLFFVMVVLLFRQRDKFFPPRTRYLQNEKAQKRKHLVLFLSTVHPDFEKTNGIPEKLHLSYQNISDDLASIKKKRTEEELRWNWEMPLRAINHHLGIIESVTICCSRQSLLQVHLFLNICKRYGQLEKVRFVLLGLHNNRPKLVDSSDFVMDSGEFRQENFVEYTGCDFESFDELTRALLYLIAKNKHFENEIMIDITGGQKPTSIVGASVTFNQKIKAQYIQTGGDNEVLSYDVILAKAEAGSIGL
;
A
#
# COMPACT_ATOMS: atom_id res chain seq x y z
N MET A 1 -21.55 14.32 -13.27
CA MET A 1 -21.23 14.07 -11.84
C MET A 1 -22.43 13.34 -11.24
N ASN A 2 -22.48 12.02 -11.35
CA ASN A 2 -23.60 11.21 -10.85
C ASN A 2 -23.30 10.80 -9.40
N LEU A 3 -23.80 11.59 -8.46
CA LEU A 3 -23.91 11.22 -7.04
C LEU A 3 -25.07 10.22 -6.89
N GLN A 4 -24.88 8.97 -7.30
CA GLN A 4 -25.66 7.88 -6.74
C GLN A 4 -25.00 7.47 -5.43
N ALA A 5 -25.19 8.29 -4.39
CA ALA A 5 -25.00 7.83 -3.02
C ALA A 5 -26.09 6.78 -2.76
N GLY A 6 -25.76 5.51 -3.01
CA GLY A 6 -26.65 4.40 -2.70
C GLY A 6 -27.04 4.49 -1.24
N ILE A 7 -28.34 4.68 -0.97
CA ILE A 7 -28.89 4.64 0.37
C ILE A 7 -28.54 3.27 0.94
N LYS A 8 -27.56 3.22 1.85
CA LYS A 8 -27.26 1.98 2.57
C LYS A 8 -28.55 1.59 3.31
N PRO A 9 -29.02 0.34 3.19
CA PRO A 9 -30.21 -0.08 3.92
C PRO A 9 -29.97 0.18 5.42
N LEU A 10 -30.88 0.89 6.08
CA LEU A 10 -30.81 1.30 7.49
C LEU A 10 -30.33 0.17 8.42
N PHE A 11 -30.69 -1.07 8.08
CA PHE A 11 -30.25 -2.29 8.74
C PHE A 11 -28.73 -2.47 8.83
N TYR A 12 -27.97 -2.18 7.78
CA TYR A 12 -26.50 -2.31 7.79
C TYR A 12 -25.86 -1.28 8.72
N VAL A 13 -26.40 -0.05 8.77
CA VAL A 13 -25.93 1.00 9.69
C VAL A 13 -26.09 0.57 11.15
N ILE A 14 -27.23 -0.05 11.50
CA ILE A 14 -27.50 -0.54 12.86
C ILE A 14 -26.55 -1.67 13.25
N ILE A 15 -26.32 -2.63 12.36
CA ILE A 15 -25.37 -3.73 12.60
C ILE A 15 -23.95 -3.17 12.82
N GLU A 16 -23.55 -2.18 12.04
CA GLU A 16 -22.24 -1.53 12.14
C GLU A 16 -22.09 -0.68 13.41
N PHE A 17 -23.17 -0.09 13.92
CA PHE A 17 -23.13 0.74 15.12
C PHE A 17 -23.04 -0.07 16.42
N LYS A 18 -23.51 -1.33 16.41
CA LYS A 18 -23.59 -2.18 17.62
C LYS A 18 -22.25 -2.33 18.38
N PRO A 19 -21.09 -2.59 17.75
CA PRO A 19 -19.81 -2.66 18.47
C PRO A 19 -19.44 -1.32 19.12
N TRP A 20 -19.66 -0.20 18.43
CA TRP A 20 -19.38 1.14 18.96
C TRP A 20 -20.26 1.50 20.15
N LEU A 21 -21.55 1.17 20.09
CA LEU A 21 -22.47 1.32 21.22
C LEU A 21 -22.01 0.47 22.42
N LEU A 22 -21.61 -0.77 22.17
CA LEU A 22 -21.10 -1.67 23.21
C LEU A 22 -19.82 -1.11 23.86
N ALA A 23 -18.90 -0.56 23.07
CA ALA A 23 -17.71 0.11 23.59
C ALA A 23 -18.07 1.33 24.46
N ALA A 24 -18.99 2.18 24.00
CA ALA A 24 -19.43 3.35 24.74
C ALA A 24 -20.06 2.97 26.09
N ILE A 25 -20.94 1.97 26.11
CA ILE A 25 -21.53 1.44 27.36
C ILE A 25 -20.44 0.86 28.26
N THR A 26 -19.46 0.14 27.70
CA THR A 26 -18.35 -0.44 28.49
C THR A 26 -17.54 0.65 29.19
N VAL A 27 -17.25 1.77 28.53
CA VAL A 27 -16.56 2.93 29.13
C VAL A 27 -17.40 3.55 30.25
N LEU A 28 -18.71 3.74 30.04
CA LEU A 28 -19.60 4.28 31.07
C LEU A 28 -19.66 3.38 32.30
N VAL A 29 -19.79 2.07 32.09
CA VAL A 29 -19.85 1.09 33.17
C VAL A 29 -18.49 0.97 33.88
N ALA A 30 -17.36 1.14 33.18
CA ALA A 30 -16.03 1.18 33.79
C ALA A 30 -15.90 2.31 34.82
N ASN A 31 -16.44 3.49 34.52
CA ASN A 31 -16.44 4.61 35.46
C ASN A 31 -17.28 4.31 36.72
N LEU A 32 -18.46 3.72 36.56
CA LEU A 32 -19.32 3.32 37.68
C LEU A 32 -18.70 2.22 38.54
N ALA A 33 -18.04 1.24 37.90
CA ALA A 33 -17.31 0.18 38.59
C ALA A 33 -16.10 0.74 39.35
N SER A 34 -15.35 1.68 38.75
CA SER A 34 -14.22 2.35 39.40
C SER A 34 -14.65 3.11 40.66
N ASN A 35 -15.73 3.89 40.58
CA ASN A 35 -16.28 4.59 41.75
C ASN A 35 -16.72 3.60 42.84
N SER A 36 -17.39 2.51 42.44
CA SER A 36 -17.82 1.47 43.38
C SER A 36 -16.65 0.79 44.10
N LEU A 37 -15.53 0.57 43.39
CA LEU A 37 -14.29 0.03 43.97
C LEU A 37 -13.63 1.04 44.91
N TRP A 38 -13.54 2.30 44.51
CA TRP A 38 -12.95 3.37 45.32
C TRP A 38 -13.69 3.56 46.64
N ASP A 39 -15.02 3.63 46.60
CA ASP A 39 -15.85 3.77 47.80
C ASP A 39 -15.72 2.55 48.72
N THR A 40 -15.52 1.35 48.16
CA THR A 40 -15.32 0.12 48.94
C THR A 40 -13.95 0.15 49.62
N PHE A 41 -12.93 0.61 48.90
CA PHE A 41 -11.59 0.80 49.45
C PHE A 41 -11.58 1.83 50.59
N GLN A 42 -12.30 2.94 50.45
CA GLN A 42 -12.42 3.95 51.51
C GLN A 42 -13.06 3.40 52.80
N ILE A 43 -14.17 2.67 52.68
CA ILE A 43 -14.83 2.04 53.85
C ILE A 43 -13.87 1.09 54.58
N TRP A 44 -13.10 0.31 53.83
CA TRP A 44 -12.10 -0.60 54.41
C TRP A 44 -10.93 0.16 55.05
N ALA A 45 -10.42 1.21 54.40
CA ALA A 45 -9.33 2.02 54.90
C ALA A 45 -9.69 2.75 56.20
N GLU A 46 -10.95 3.18 56.35
CA GLU A 46 -11.46 3.86 57.54
C GLU A 46 -11.83 2.91 58.69
N LEU A 47 -11.60 1.59 58.55
CA LEU A 47 -11.94 0.55 59.55
C LEU A 47 -13.42 0.58 59.99
N GLN A 48 -14.29 1.22 59.21
CA GLN A 48 -15.72 1.24 59.46
C GLN A 48 -16.30 -0.13 59.09
N ARG A 49 -17.15 -0.70 59.97
CA ARG A 49 -18.01 -1.84 59.61
C ARG A 49 -19.15 -1.34 58.72
N GLY A 50 -18.81 -0.90 57.51
CA GLY A 50 -19.78 -0.55 56.49
C GLY A 50 -20.22 -1.79 55.73
N GLU A 51 -21.52 -2.00 55.60
CA GLU A 51 -22.05 -3.03 54.71
C GLU A 51 -21.75 -2.65 53.26
N ILE A 52 -21.14 -3.57 52.50
CA ILE A 52 -20.92 -3.36 51.06
C ILE A 52 -22.27 -3.42 50.37
N SER A 53 -22.71 -2.29 49.81
CA SER A 53 -23.97 -2.22 49.08
C SER A 53 -23.99 -3.21 47.90
N PRO A 54 -25.05 -4.02 47.71
CA PRO A 54 -25.16 -4.98 46.60
C PRO A 54 -25.07 -4.31 45.22
N PHE A 55 -25.43 -3.02 45.12
CA PHE A 55 -25.29 -2.24 43.89
C PHE A 55 -23.83 -2.09 43.44
N ARG A 56 -22.87 -2.04 44.37
CA ARG A 56 -21.43 -1.94 44.04
C ARG A 56 -20.93 -3.21 43.38
N ILE A 57 -21.31 -4.36 43.94
CA ILE A 57 -21.00 -5.68 43.38
C ILE A 57 -21.64 -5.82 41.99
N LEU A 58 -22.88 -5.33 41.84
CA LEU A 58 -23.58 -5.32 40.55
C LEU A 58 -22.82 -4.51 39.48
N TRP A 59 -22.34 -3.30 39.78
CA TRP A 59 -21.61 -2.47 38.81
C TRP A 59 -20.30 -3.11 38.37
N VAL A 60 -19.55 -3.69 39.31
CA VAL A 60 -18.32 -4.42 39.00
C VAL A 60 -18.62 -5.66 38.15
N GLY A 61 -19.66 -6.44 38.50
CA GLY A 61 -20.10 -7.59 37.72
C GLY A 61 -20.53 -7.21 36.30
N LEU A 62 -21.31 -6.13 36.17
CA LEU A 62 -21.74 -5.59 34.87
C LEU A 62 -20.54 -5.16 34.03
N PHE A 63 -19.52 -4.53 34.61
CA PHE A 63 -18.30 -4.16 33.91
C PHE A 63 -17.62 -5.39 33.28
N PHE A 64 -17.44 -6.48 34.05
CA PHE A 64 -16.84 -7.70 33.51
C PHE A 64 -17.68 -8.32 32.39
N VAL A 65 -19.00 -8.35 32.54
CA VAL A 65 -19.90 -8.81 31.47
C VAL A 65 -19.72 -7.97 30.20
N MET A 66 -19.66 -6.64 30.34
CA MET A 66 -19.46 -5.72 29.23
C MET A 66 -18.10 -5.91 28.55
N VAL A 67 -17.02 -6.09 29.32
CA VAL A 67 -15.69 -6.41 28.78
C VAL A 67 -15.69 -7.73 28.02
N VAL A 68 -16.35 -8.77 28.55
CA VAL A 68 -16.47 -10.07 27.86
C VAL A 68 -17.26 -9.92 26.56
N LEU A 69 -18.37 -9.19 26.57
CA LEU A 69 -19.15 -8.91 25.36
C LEU A 69 -18.32 -8.13 24.34
N LEU A 70 -17.58 -7.11 24.78
CA LEU A 70 -16.72 -6.29 23.93
C LEU A 70 -15.62 -7.15 23.28
N PHE A 71 -14.96 -8.00 24.07
CA PHE A 71 -13.94 -8.93 23.60
C PHE A 71 -14.49 -9.92 22.56
N ARG A 72 -15.72 -10.41 22.74
CA ARG A 72 -16.40 -11.27 21.74
C ARG A 72 -16.78 -10.54 20.45
N GLN A 73 -16.85 -9.21 20.46
CA GLN A 73 -17.12 -8.41 19.27
C GLN A 73 -15.86 -7.78 18.67
N ARG A 74 -14.65 -8.07 19.20
CA ARG A 74 -13.39 -7.40 18.80
C ARG A 74 -13.13 -7.45 17.28
N ASP A 75 -13.46 -8.57 16.64
CA ASP A 75 -13.20 -8.79 15.20
C ASP A 75 -14.17 -7.99 14.31
N LYS A 76 -15.20 -7.35 14.89
CA LYS A 76 -16.18 -6.54 14.18
C LYS A 76 -15.92 -5.03 14.25
N PHE A 77 -14.94 -4.58 15.04
CA PHE A 77 -14.62 -3.15 15.16
C PHE A 77 -13.95 -2.61 13.91
N PHE A 78 -13.10 -3.42 13.27
CA PHE A 78 -12.26 -2.94 12.18
C PHE A 78 -12.24 -3.92 11.00
N PRO A 79 -13.41 -4.31 10.44
CA PRO A 79 -13.39 -5.05 9.19
C PRO A 79 -12.71 -4.18 8.11
N PRO A 80 -11.79 -4.72 7.31
CA PRO A 80 -11.30 -4.01 6.13
C PRO A 80 -12.48 -3.69 5.22
N ARG A 81 -12.57 -2.44 4.76
CA ARG A 81 -13.60 -1.96 3.84
C ARG A 81 -12.94 -1.38 2.61
N THR A 82 -13.54 -1.55 1.45
CA THR A 82 -13.14 -0.82 0.25
C THR A 82 -13.95 0.47 0.19
N ARG A 83 -13.30 1.61 -0.11
CA ARG A 83 -13.99 2.91 -0.13
C ARG A 83 -14.91 3.03 -1.35
N TYR A 84 -14.42 2.56 -2.50
CA TYR A 84 -15.13 2.56 -3.78
C TYR A 84 -14.68 1.34 -4.60
N LEU A 85 -15.65 0.54 -5.07
CA LEU A 85 -15.37 -0.77 -5.67
C LEU A 85 -15.13 -0.76 -7.19
N GLN A 86 -15.26 0.38 -7.88
CA GLN A 86 -15.26 0.36 -9.35
C GLN A 86 -14.48 1.49 -9.99
N ASN A 87 -13.43 1.10 -10.73
CA ASN A 87 -12.78 1.81 -11.82
C ASN A 87 -12.48 3.31 -11.56
N GLU A 88 -12.07 3.67 -10.33
CA GLU A 88 -11.61 5.03 -10.07
C GLU A 88 -10.33 5.25 -10.90
N LYS A 89 -10.33 6.28 -11.74
CA LYS A 89 -9.11 6.66 -12.47
C LYS A 89 -8.04 7.02 -11.46
N ALA A 90 -6.84 6.45 -11.63
CA ALA A 90 -5.72 6.78 -10.75
C ALA A 90 -5.42 8.28 -10.78
N GLN A 91 -5.22 8.83 -9.58
CA GLN A 91 -4.71 10.19 -9.45
C GLN A 91 -3.22 10.16 -9.71
N LYS A 92 -2.71 11.18 -10.41
CA LYS A 92 -1.27 11.31 -10.57
C LYS A 92 -0.61 11.58 -9.19
N ARG A 93 0.60 11.05 -8.98
CA ARG A 93 1.40 11.21 -7.77
C ARG A 93 2.84 11.56 -8.12
N LYS A 94 3.54 12.20 -7.19
CA LYS A 94 4.94 12.63 -7.39
C LYS A 94 5.94 11.51 -7.14
N HIS A 95 5.56 10.52 -6.32
CA HIS A 95 6.36 9.33 -6.05
C HIS A 95 5.62 8.08 -6.46
N LEU A 96 6.31 7.19 -7.18
CA LEU A 96 5.79 5.89 -7.58
C LEU A 96 6.67 4.78 -7.01
N VAL A 97 6.06 3.78 -6.38
CA VAL A 97 6.71 2.53 -5.98
C VAL A 97 6.32 1.44 -6.97
N LEU A 98 7.31 0.76 -7.55
CA LEU A 98 7.12 -0.29 -8.55
C LEU A 98 7.69 -1.62 -8.06
N PHE A 99 7.00 -2.72 -8.33
CA PHE A 99 7.58 -4.07 -8.24
C PHE A 99 8.09 -4.48 -9.62
N LEU A 100 9.40 -4.56 -9.79
CA LEU A 100 10.00 -4.94 -11.05
C LEU A 100 10.00 -6.45 -11.21
N SER A 101 9.33 -6.95 -12.25
CA SER A 101 9.38 -8.35 -12.63
C SER A 101 10.62 -8.66 -13.46
N THR A 102 11.15 -9.88 -13.32
CA THR A 102 12.21 -10.42 -14.17
C THR A 102 11.73 -10.51 -15.61
N VAL A 103 12.57 -10.14 -16.57
CA VAL A 103 12.37 -10.42 -18.01
C VAL A 103 12.96 -11.77 -18.37
N HIS A 104 12.55 -12.32 -19.52
CA HIS A 104 13.11 -13.57 -20.03
C HIS A 104 14.64 -13.43 -20.19
N PRO A 105 15.45 -14.44 -19.80
CA PRO A 105 16.91 -14.35 -19.89
C PRO A 105 17.42 -14.00 -21.29
N ASP A 106 16.71 -14.41 -22.34
CA ASP A 106 17.08 -14.04 -23.73
C ASP A 106 17.02 -12.54 -23.99
N PHE A 107 16.19 -11.80 -23.25
CA PHE A 107 16.12 -10.35 -23.40
C PHE A 107 17.30 -9.65 -22.72
N GLU A 108 18.06 -10.30 -21.83
CA GLU A 108 19.28 -9.69 -21.27
C GLU A 108 20.32 -9.42 -22.35
N LYS A 109 20.40 -10.29 -23.36
CA LYS A 109 21.28 -10.13 -24.53
C LYS A 109 20.94 -8.88 -25.36
N THR A 110 19.73 -8.37 -25.22
CA THR A 110 19.17 -7.25 -25.98
C THR A 110 18.81 -6.08 -25.07
N ASN A 111 19.56 -5.90 -23.98
CA ASN A 111 19.37 -4.82 -23.00
C ASN A 111 17.97 -4.77 -22.37
N GLY A 112 17.34 -5.93 -22.23
CA GLY A 112 16.00 -6.12 -21.67
C GLY A 112 14.85 -5.85 -22.62
N ILE A 113 15.11 -5.58 -23.91
CA ILE A 113 14.10 -5.30 -24.93
C ILE A 113 14.02 -6.48 -25.90
N PRO A 114 12.85 -7.10 -26.16
CA PRO A 114 12.75 -8.18 -27.14
C PRO A 114 13.25 -7.77 -28.52
N GLU A 115 13.95 -8.65 -29.26
CA GLU A 115 14.53 -8.34 -30.59
C GLU A 115 13.53 -7.75 -31.59
N LYS A 116 12.28 -8.21 -31.53
CA LYS A 116 11.21 -7.75 -32.41
C LYS A 116 10.63 -6.39 -32.00
N LEU A 117 11.02 -5.83 -30.85
CA LEU A 117 10.52 -4.57 -30.33
C LEU A 117 11.56 -3.46 -30.51
N HIS A 118 11.17 -2.40 -31.20
CA HIS A 118 11.96 -1.19 -31.32
C HIS A 118 11.28 -0.06 -30.54
N LEU A 119 12.04 0.64 -29.71
CA LEU A 119 11.59 1.81 -28.95
C LEU A 119 12.25 3.04 -29.57
N SER A 120 11.45 4.07 -29.86
CA SER A 120 11.93 5.33 -30.42
C SER A 120 12.62 6.21 -29.39
N TYR A 121 12.28 6.03 -28.10
CA TYR A 121 12.72 6.83 -26.96
C TYR A 121 12.36 8.33 -27.01
N GLN A 122 11.59 8.75 -28.01
CA GLN A 122 11.13 10.14 -28.13
C GLN A 122 9.99 10.44 -27.17
N ASN A 123 9.04 9.50 -27.05
CA ASN A 123 7.85 9.65 -26.23
C ASN A 123 7.39 8.28 -25.72
N ILE A 124 7.29 8.14 -24.39
CA ILE A 124 6.85 6.91 -23.74
C ILE A 124 5.45 6.50 -24.21
N SER A 125 4.54 7.46 -24.42
CA SER A 125 3.17 7.15 -24.84
C SER A 125 3.12 6.53 -26.24
N ASP A 126 3.98 6.99 -27.16
CA ASP A 126 4.02 6.49 -28.53
C ASP A 126 4.67 5.09 -28.59
N ASP A 127 5.72 4.88 -27.81
CA ASP A 127 6.35 3.56 -27.66
C ASP A 127 5.39 2.56 -26.99
N LEU A 128 4.60 2.98 -26.00
CA LEU A 128 3.56 2.15 -25.37
C LEU A 128 2.40 1.78 -26.30
N ALA A 129 2.06 2.66 -27.25
CA ALA A 129 1.11 2.34 -28.31
C ALA A 129 1.69 1.29 -29.27
N SER A 130 2.96 1.45 -29.65
CA SER A 130 3.68 0.48 -30.48
C SER A 130 3.80 -0.89 -29.81
N ILE A 131 4.09 -0.92 -28.50
CA ILE A 131 4.13 -2.16 -27.71
C ILE A 131 2.75 -2.82 -27.67
N LYS A 132 1.66 -2.06 -27.44
CA LYS A 132 0.29 -2.59 -27.45
C LYS A 132 -0.02 -3.26 -28.78
N LYS A 133 0.35 -2.62 -29.90
CA LYS A 133 0.17 -3.15 -31.25
C LYS A 133 0.91 -4.48 -31.43
N LYS A 134 2.20 -4.55 -31.11
CA LYS A 134 2.99 -5.80 -31.21
C LYS A 134 2.49 -6.91 -30.30
N ARG A 135 1.99 -6.58 -29.10
CA ARG A 135 1.37 -7.56 -28.20
C ARG A 135 0.15 -8.22 -28.82
N THR A 136 -0.66 -7.45 -29.56
CA THR A 136 -1.88 -7.95 -30.22
C THR A 136 -1.58 -8.68 -31.53
N GLU A 137 -0.62 -8.19 -32.32
CA GLU A 137 -0.32 -8.73 -33.67
C GLU A 137 0.69 -9.89 -33.65
N GLU A 138 1.70 -9.83 -32.77
CA GLU A 138 2.83 -10.77 -32.73
C GLU A 138 2.87 -11.60 -31.44
N GLU A 139 1.82 -11.52 -30.60
CA GLU A 139 1.74 -12.15 -29.26
C GLU A 139 2.93 -11.84 -28.34
N LEU A 140 3.61 -10.72 -28.58
CA LEU A 140 4.79 -10.33 -27.83
C LEU A 140 4.44 -9.91 -26.41
N ARG A 141 4.85 -10.69 -25.41
CA ARG A 141 4.71 -10.34 -23.99
C ARG A 141 6.01 -9.78 -23.43
N TRP A 142 5.96 -8.55 -22.93
CA TRP A 142 7.11 -7.89 -22.32
C TRP A 142 6.74 -7.32 -20.95
N ASN A 143 7.28 -7.92 -19.89
CA ASN A 143 6.88 -7.63 -18.50
C ASN A 143 7.14 -6.16 -18.10
N TRP A 144 8.09 -5.48 -18.72
CA TRP A 144 8.40 -4.07 -18.43
C TRP A 144 7.46 -3.08 -19.11
N GLU A 145 6.51 -3.54 -19.95
CA GLU A 145 5.41 -2.72 -20.44
C GLU A 145 4.61 -2.10 -19.28
N MET A 146 4.26 -2.90 -18.25
CA MET A 146 3.42 -2.43 -17.14
C MET A 146 4.11 -1.34 -16.30
N PRO A 147 5.37 -1.53 -15.81
CA PRO A 147 6.14 -0.45 -15.19
C PRO A 147 6.21 0.84 -16.02
N LEU A 148 6.42 0.74 -17.34
CA LEU A 148 6.45 1.91 -18.22
C LEU A 148 5.07 2.59 -18.30
N ARG A 149 3.97 1.83 -18.36
CA ARG A 149 2.60 2.39 -18.30
C ARG A 149 2.34 3.10 -16.97
N ALA A 150 2.80 2.53 -15.86
CA ALA A 150 2.65 3.10 -14.53
C ALA A 150 3.35 4.46 -14.46
N ILE A 151 4.61 4.54 -14.93
CA ILE A 151 5.37 5.78 -15.00
C ILE A 151 4.70 6.79 -15.94
N ASN A 152 4.27 6.35 -17.14
CA ASN A 152 3.63 7.21 -18.13
C ASN A 152 2.40 7.95 -17.58
N HIS A 153 1.58 7.24 -16.80
CA HIS A 153 0.40 7.83 -16.17
C HIS A 153 0.76 9.03 -15.27
N HIS A 154 1.91 9.00 -14.60
CA HIS A 154 2.34 10.05 -13.68
C HIS A 154 3.20 11.16 -14.31
N LEU A 155 3.51 11.06 -15.61
CA LEU A 155 4.27 12.09 -16.31
C LEU A 155 3.66 13.49 -16.13
N GLY A 156 4.55 14.47 -16.07
CA GLY A 156 4.24 15.88 -15.82
C GLY A 156 4.30 16.28 -14.34
N ILE A 157 4.19 15.34 -13.41
CA ILE A 157 4.34 15.62 -11.97
C ILE A 157 5.23 14.63 -11.22
N ILE A 158 5.57 13.49 -11.81
CA ILE A 158 6.44 12.51 -11.16
C ILE A 158 7.85 13.09 -10.93
N GLU A 159 8.32 13.00 -9.71
CA GLU A 159 9.63 13.49 -9.27
C GLU A 159 10.57 12.32 -8.95
N SER A 160 10.04 11.18 -8.48
CA SER A 160 10.86 10.01 -8.23
C SER A 160 10.11 8.67 -8.33
N VAL A 161 10.87 7.61 -8.61
CA VAL A 161 10.39 6.23 -8.71
C VAL A 161 11.24 5.36 -7.79
N THR A 162 10.62 4.67 -6.82
CA THR A 162 11.30 3.59 -6.10
C THR A 162 11.02 2.25 -6.75
N ILE A 163 12.06 1.52 -7.08
CA ILE A 163 12.00 0.17 -7.64
C ILE A 163 12.25 -0.83 -6.52
N CYS A 164 11.30 -1.71 -6.29
CA CYS A 164 11.45 -2.90 -5.46
C CYS A 164 11.63 -4.10 -6.38
N CYS A 165 12.71 -4.86 -6.20
CA CYS A 165 13.04 -6.00 -7.04
C CYS A 165 13.03 -7.29 -6.22
N SER A 166 12.70 -8.40 -6.88
CA SER A 166 12.99 -9.73 -6.39
C SER A 166 14.50 -10.01 -6.42
N ARG A 167 14.96 -11.06 -5.75
CA ARG A 167 16.35 -11.53 -5.85
C ARG A 167 16.81 -11.75 -7.30
N GLN A 168 15.93 -12.27 -8.17
CA GLN A 168 16.25 -12.50 -9.58
C GLN A 168 16.24 -11.18 -10.39
N SER A 169 15.20 -10.36 -10.22
CA SER A 169 15.05 -9.12 -11.01
C SER A 169 16.04 -8.03 -10.63
N LEU A 170 16.67 -8.11 -9.44
CA LEU A 170 17.74 -7.19 -9.05
C LEU A 170 18.88 -7.20 -10.07
N LEU A 171 19.24 -8.37 -10.62
CA LEU A 171 20.32 -8.49 -11.59
C LEU A 171 20.02 -7.72 -12.88
N GLN A 172 18.74 -7.52 -13.20
CA GLN A 172 18.27 -6.87 -14.42
C GLN A 172 17.83 -5.41 -14.21
N VAL A 173 17.87 -4.89 -12.97
CA VAL A 173 17.38 -3.53 -12.66
C VAL A 173 18.11 -2.46 -13.48
N HIS A 174 19.40 -2.66 -13.69
CA HIS A 174 20.26 -1.75 -14.46
C HIS A 174 19.78 -1.59 -15.91
N LEU A 175 19.30 -2.67 -16.54
CA LEU A 175 18.75 -2.66 -17.90
C LEU A 175 17.47 -1.82 -17.96
N PHE A 176 16.56 -2.02 -17.01
CA PHE A 176 15.32 -1.23 -16.93
C PHE A 176 15.59 0.26 -16.70
N LEU A 177 16.55 0.58 -15.82
CA LEU A 177 16.97 1.96 -15.58
C LEU A 177 17.62 2.60 -16.81
N ASN A 178 18.43 1.84 -17.56
CA ASN A 178 19.02 2.30 -18.82
C ASN A 178 17.95 2.60 -19.87
N ILE A 179 16.87 1.82 -19.94
CA ILE A 179 15.70 2.11 -20.79
C ILE A 179 15.04 3.42 -20.35
N CYS A 180 14.78 3.58 -19.06
CA CYS A 180 14.12 4.79 -18.52
C CYS A 180 14.94 6.06 -18.82
N LYS A 181 16.27 6.00 -18.65
CA LYS A 181 17.17 7.13 -18.92
C LYS A 181 17.17 7.62 -20.37
N ARG A 182 16.82 6.76 -21.33
CA ARG A 182 16.77 7.14 -22.75
C ARG A 182 15.59 8.05 -23.08
N TYR A 183 14.56 8.06 -22.26
CA TYR A 183 13.42 8.97 -22.43
C TYR A 183 13.71 10.32 -21.78
N GLY A 184 13.79 11.39 -22.58
CA GLY A 184 13.97 12.75 -22.07
C GLY A 184 12.87 13.19 -21.09
N GLN A 185 11.66 12.62 -21.19
CA GLN A 185 10.55 12.85 -20.24
C GLN A 185 10.89 12.38 -18.80
N LEU A 186 11.89 11.52 -18.63
CA LEU A 186 12.33 10.97 -17.35
C LEU A 186 13.69 11.51 -16.89
N GLU A 187 14.31 12.43 -17.63
CA GLU A 187 15.64 12.96 -17.33
C GLU A 187 15.75 13.50 -15.88
N LYS A 188 14.70 14.17 -15.41
CA LYS A 188 14.64 14.77 -14.06
C LYS A 188 14.07 13.85 -12.99
N VAL A 189 13.64 12.64 -13.37
CA VAL A 189 13.01 11.69 -12.44
C VAL A 189 14.11 10.93 -11.71
N ARG A 190 14.09 11.02 -10.38
CA ARG A 190 15.06 10.34 -9.52
C ARG A 190 14.63 8.88 -9.33
N PHE A 191 15.47 7.94 -9.72
CA PHE A 191 15.23 6.52 -9.47
C PHE A 191 15.91 6.10 -8.16
N VAL A 192 15.23 5.27 -7.38
CA VAL A 192 15.71 4.75 -6.09
C VAL A 192 15.51 3.25 -6.08
N LEU A 193 16.51 2.49 -5.63
CA LEU A 193 16.36 1.07 -5.37
C LEU A 193 15.95 0.87 -3.90
N LEU A 194 14.88 0.11 -3.67
CA LEU A 194 14.60 -0.53 -2.39
C LEU A 194 15.20 -1.94 -2.40
N GLY A 195 16.38 -2.06 -1.79
CA GLY A 195 17.10 -3.33 -1.68
C GLY A 195 17.34 -3.71 -0.22
N LEU A 196 17.95 -4.88 -0.02
CA LEU A 196 18.39 -5.35 1.29
C LEU A 196 19.92 -5.33 1.36
N HIS A 197 20.47 -4.76 2.42
CA HIS A 197 21.89 -4.85 2.75
C HIS A 197 21.99 -5.54 4.12
N ASN A 198 22.66 -6.70 4.19
CA ASN A 198 22.69 -7.55 5.39
C ASN A 198 21.28 -7.84 5.96
N ASN A 199 20.34 -8.23 5.09
CA ASN A 199 18.93 -8.51 5.41
C ASN A 199 18.16 -7.32 6.02
N ARG A 200 18.63 -6.09 5.85
CA ARG A 200 17.94 -4.88 6.30
C ARG A 200 17.55 -4.01 5.09
N PRO A 201 16.31 -3.52 5.02
CA PRO A 201 15.89 -2.61 3.97
C PRO A 201 16.76 -1.36 3.92
N LYS A 202 17.13 -0.95 2.71
CA LYS A 202 17.89 0.27 2.42
C LYS A 202 17.37 0.89 1.13
N LEU A 203 17.21 2.20 1.15
CA LEU A 203 16.94 3.00 -0.05
C LEU A 203 18.29 3.47 -0.59
N VAL A 204 18.53 3.25 -1.88
CA VAL A 204 19.78 3.66 -2.53
C VAL A 204 19.45 4.46 -3.77
N ASP A 205 20.04 5.64 -3.89
CA ASP A 205 19.77 6.47 -5.05
C ASP A 205 20.44 5.89 -6.28
N SER A 206 19.75 5.91 -7.41
CA SER A 206 20.33 5.51 -8.67
C SER A 206 21.56 6.36 -9.02
N SER A 207 21.61 7.64 -8.62
CA SER A 207 22.78 8.50 -8.83
C SER A 207 24.07 7.90 -8.28
N ASP A 208 23.99 7.12 -7.20
CA ASP A 208 25.14 6.50 -6.53
C ASP A 208 25.73 5.34 -7.37
N PHE A 209 25.02 4.92 -8.41
CA PHE A 209 25.34 3.80 -9.28
C PHE A 209 25.52 4.20 -10.74
N VAL A 210 25.63 5.50 -11.04
CA VAL A 210 25.90 5.96 -12.40
C VAL A 210 27.40 6.09 -12.57
N MET A 211 27.98 5.34 -13.50
CA MET A 211 29.39 5.52 -13.88
C MET A 211 29.57 6.86 -14.61
N ASP A 212 30.81 7.32 -14.79
CA ASP A 212 31.13 8.52 -15.60
C ASP A 212 30.54 8.45 -17.02
N SER A 213 30.29 7.24 -17.55
CA SER A 213 29.64 7.01 -18.84
C SER A 213 28.12 7.27 -18.86
N GLY A 214 27.49 7.54 -17.71
CA GLY A 214 26.05 7.76 -17.60
C GLY A 214 25.20 6.48 -17.55
N GLU A 215 25.81 5.30 -17.71
CA GLU A 215 25.12 4.00 -17.75
C GLU A 215 25.12 3.29 -16.39
N PHE A 216 24.04 2.51 -16.15
CA PHE A 216 23.94 1.60 -15.02
C PHE A 216 24.51 0.23 -15.37
N ARG A 217 25.25 -0.38 -14.44
CA ARG A 217 25.78 -1.75 -14.56
C ARG A 217 25.32 -2.62 -13.39
N GLN A 218 25.27 -3.93 -13.62
CA GLN A 218 24.90 -4.91 -12.60
C GLN A 218 25.83 -4.87 -11.37
N GLU A 219 27.14 -4.65 -11.59
CA GLU A 219 28.18 -4.59 -10.56
C GLU A 219 27.87 -3.55 -9.47
N ASN A 220 27.12 -2.52 -9.81
CA ASN A 220 26.78 -1.44 -8.91
C ASN A 220 25.83 -1.90 -7.79
N PHE A 221 25.18 -3.06 -7.96
CA PHE A 221 24.20 -3.59 -7.02
C PHE A 221 24.70 -4.78 -6.18
N VAL A 222 25.99 -5.13 -6.27
CA VAL A 222 26.56 -6.37 -5.67
C VAL A 222 26.44 -6.41 -4.15
N GLU A 223 26.45 -5.26 -3.48
CA GLU A 223 26.28 -5.18 -2.02
C GLU A 223 24.83 -5.41 -1.56
N TYR A 224 23.88 -5.44 -2.50
CA TYR A 224 22.46 -5.52 -2.21
C TYR A 224 21.86 -6.85 -2.66
N THR A 225 20.80 -7.25 -1.99
CA THR A 225 19.93 -8.34 -2.42
C THR A 225 18.51 -7.83 -2.64
N GLY A 226 17.80 -8.45 -3.58
CA GLY A 226 16.39 -8.18 -3.80
C GLY A 226 15.54 -8.81 -2.69
N CYS A 227 14.30 -8.35 -2.57
CA CYS A 227 13.35 -8.93 -1.64
C CYS A 227 12.92 -10.33 -2.09
N ASP A 228 12.52 -11.17 -1.15
CA ASP A 228 11.76 -12.37 -1.40
C ASP A 228 10.31 -12.01 -1.69
N PHE A 229 9.90 -12.14 -2.95
CA PHE A 229 8.55 -11.79 -3.38
C PHE A 229 7.48 -12.78 -2.90
N GLU A 230 7.87 -13.90 -2.29
CA GLU A 230 6.96 -14.83 -1.60
C GLU A 230 6.90 -14.57 -0.08
N SER A 231 7.76 -13.70 0.47
CA SER A 231 7.81 -13.39 1.91
C SER A 231 7.02 -12.14 2.27
N PHE A 232 5.82 -12.33 2.82
CA PHE A 232 4.97 -11.23 3.31
C PHE A 232 5.69 -10.32 4.32
N ASP A 233 6.40 -10.91 5.29
CA ASP A 233 7.06 -10.15 6.36
C ASP A 233 8.25 -9.34 5.84
N GLU A 234 8.99 -9.87 4.86
CA GLU A 234 10.10 -9.15 4.24
C GLU A 234 9.60 -7.97 3.42
N LEU A 235 8.61 -8.20 2.55
CA LEU A 235 7.97 -7.15 1.76
C LEU A 235 7.34 -6.08 2.65
N THR A 236 6.61 -6.47 3.69
CA THR A 236 5.96 -5.53 4.62
C THR A 236 6.99 -4.66 5.33
N ARG A 237 8.06 -5.26 5.86
CA ARG A 237 9.15 -4.49 6.50
C ARG A 237 9.84 -3.56 5.51
N ALA A 238 10.08 -4.00 4.29
CA ALA A 238 10.71 -3.19 3.25
C ALA A 238 9.85 -1.99 2.85
N LEU A 239 8.55 -2.19 2.62
CA LEU A 239 7.62 -1.10 2.28
C LEU A 239 7.38 -0.14 3.45
N LEU A 240 7.23 -0.63 4.67
CA LEU A 240 7.10 0.24 5.84
C LEU A 240 8.37 1.07 6.07
N TYR A 241 9.55 0.49 5.84
CA TYR A 241 10.81 1.23 5.84
C TYR A 241 10.83 2.30 4.76
N LEU A 242 10.42 1.98 3.52
CA LEU A 242 10.32 2.93 2.43
C LEU A 242 9.41 4.10 2.82
N ILE A 243 8.21 3.83 3.33
CA ILE A 243 7.23 4.84 3.72
C ILE A 243 7.82 5.75 4.81
N ALA A 244 8.44 5.16 5.83
CA ALA A 244 9.04 5.91 6.94
C ALA A 244 10.28 6.74 6.55
N LYS A 245 10.98 6.38 5.46
CA LYS A 245 12.19 7.07 4.98
C LYS A 245 11.95 7.90 3.72
N ASN A 246 10.74 7.88 3.17
CA ASN A 246 10.41 8.64 1.98
C ASN A 246 10.49 10.14 2.27
N LYS A 247 10.90 10.93 1.28
CA LYS A 247 10.91 12.40 1.37
C LYS A 247 9.58 13.03 0.98
N HIS A 248 8.72 12.28 0.28
CA HIS A 248 7.40 12.73 -0.16
C HIS A 248 6.35 12.55 0.93
N PHE A 249 5.32 13.39 0.92
CA PHE A 249 4.18 13.20 1.81
C PHE A 249 3.37 11.96 1.39
N GLU A 250 2.67 11.31 2.33
CA GLU A 250 1.88 10.10 2.03
C GLU A 250 0.90 10.28 0.84
N ASN A 251 0.23 11.44 0.76
CA ASN A 251 -0.70 11.76 -0.33
C ASN A 251 0.00 12.05 -1.67
N GLU A 252 1.32 12.00 -1.73
CA GLU A 252 2.12 12.15 -2.94
C GLU A 252 2.70 10.81 -3.40
N ILE A 253 2.42 9.71 -2.69
CA ILE A 253 2.94 8.36 -2.98
C ILE A 253 1.85 7.50 -3.63
N MET A 254 2.22 6.83 -4.71
CA MET A 254 1.48 5.75 -5.35
C MET A 254 2.27 4.45 -5.27
N ILE A 255 1.62 3.33 -4.94
CA ILE A 255 2.20 1.99 -5.04
C ILE A 255 1.55 1.27 -6.23
N ASP A 256 2.33 0.93 -7.26
CA ASP A 256 1.85 0.08 -8.35
C ASP A 256 1.88 -1.38 -7.91
N ILE A 257 0.72 -2.03 -7.93
CA ILE A 257 0.53 -3.42 -7.55
C ILE A 257 0.34 -4.35 -8.76
N THR A 258 0.66 -3.87 -9.97
CA THR A 258 0.51 -4.63 -11.22
C THR A 258 1.65 -5.62 -11.41
N GLY A 259 2.88 -5.19 -11.11
CA GLY A 259 4.10 -6.00 -11.25
C GLY A 259 4.34 -6.96 -10.09
N GLY A 260 5.31 -7.86 -10.25
CA GLY A 260 5.71 -8.84 -9.23
C GLY A 260 4.81 -10.08 -9.16
N GLN A 261 4.83 -10.73 -7.99
CA GLN A 261 4.01 -11.91 -7.68
C GLN A 261 2.77 -11.51 -6.87
N LYS A 262 1.79 -12.41 -6.75
CA LYS A 262 0.55 -12.13 -5.98
C LYS A 262 0.81 -11.60 -4.55
N PRO A 263 1.79 -12.10 -3.77
CA PRO A 263 2.10 -11.54 -2.46
C PRO A 263 2.51 -10.07 -2.52
N THR A 264 3.27 -9.66 -3.54
CA THR A 264 3.67 -8.25 -3.71
C THR A 264 2.48 -7.34 -3.91
N SER A 265 1.48 -7.74 -4.70
CA SER A 265 0.25 -6.96 -4.88
C SER A 265 -0.56 -6.86 -3.58
N ILE A 266 -0.67 -7.96 -2.83
CA ILE A 266 -1.41 -7.99 -1.56
C ILE A 266 -0.72 -7.10 -0.53
N VAL A 267 0.60 -7.23 -0.36
CA VAL A 267 1.38 -6.43 0.58
C VAL A 267 1.43 -4.97 0.16
N GLY A 268 1.63 -4.69 -1.13
CA GLY A 268 1.61 -3.34 -1.68
C GLY A 268 0.28 -2.62 -1.45
N ALA A 269 -0.85 -3.33 -1.58
CA ALA A 269 -2.15 -2.78 -1.24
C ALA A 269 -2.35 -2.66 0.29
N SER A 270 -1.92 -3.64 1.09
CA SER A 270 -2.18 -3.66 2.53
C SER A 270 -1.47 -2.54 3.28
N VAL A 271 -0.26 -2.15 2.86
CA VAL A 271 0.46 -1.02 3.46
C VAL A 271 -0.19 0.33 3.19
N THR A 272 -1.18 0.41 2.30
CA THR A 272 -1.96 1.65 2.07
C THR A 272 -3.11 1.81 3.05
N PHE A 273 -3.45 0.78 3.83
CA PHE A 273 -4.63 0.79 4.69
C PHE A 273 -4.55 1.93 5.72
N ASN A 274 -5.61 2.74 5.76
CA ASN A 274 -5.73 3.91 6.64
C ASN A 274 -4.64 4.98 6.46
N GLN A 275 -3.93 4.98 5.33
CA GLN A 275 -2.94 6.00 4.99
C GLN A 275 -3.45 6.89 3.84
N LYS A 276 -2.74 7.98 3.54
CA LYS A 276 -3.04 8.79 2.35
C LYS A 276 -2.34 8.28 1.09
N ILE A 277 -1.47 7.29 1.24
CA ILE A 277 -0.86 6.53 0.15
C ILE A 277 -1.96 5.77 -0.59
N LYS A 278 -1.92 5.78 -1.92
CA LYS A 278 -2.84 4.98 -2.73
C LYS A 278 -2.12 3.86 -3.46
N ALA A 279 -2.86 2.80 -3.80
CA ALA A 279 -2.41 1.78 -4.73
C ALA A 279 -3.00 2.01 -6.12
N GLN A 280 -2.24 1.67 -7.16
CA GLN A 280 -2.73 1.61 -8.54
C GLN A 280 -2.51 0.24 -9.16
N TYR A 281 -3.33 -0.06 -10.16
CA TYR A 281 -3.27 -1.27 -10.95
C TYR A 281 -3.53 -0.94 -12.41
N ILE A 282 -2.75 -1.55 -13.31
CA ILE A 282 -2.93 -1.45 -14.74
C ILE A 282 -3.67 -2.68 -15.23
N GLN A 283 -4.80 -2.48 -15.91
CA GLN A 283 -5.57 -3.59 -16.46
C GLN A 283 -4.77 -4.36 -17.53
N THR A 284 -4.59 -5.67 -17.33
CA THR A 284 -3.79 -6.50 -18.26
C THR A 284 -4.59 -7.11 -19.42
N GLY A 285 -5.92 -7.15 -19.32
CA GLY A 285 -6.82 -7.74 -20.32
C GLY A 285 -7.73 -6.75 -21.08
N GLY A 286 -7.56 -5.45 -20.84
CA GLY A 286 -8.43 -4.40 -21.41
C GLY A 286 -7.64 -3.28 -22.06
N ASP A 287 -8.10 -2.04 -21.87
CA ASP A 287 -7.47 -0.85 -22.50
C ASP A 287 -6.13 -0.45 -21.87
N ASN A 288 -5.67 -1.21 -20.88
CA ASN A 288 -4.52 -0.88 -20.01
C ASN A 288 -4.74 0.44 -19.27
N GLU A 289 -5.97 0.68 -18.81
CA GLU A 289 -6.27 1.83 -17.94
C GLU A 289 -5.55 1.68 -16.59
N VAL A 290 -5.11 2.81 -16.05
CA VAL A 290 -4.50 2.89 -14.72
C VAL A 290 -5.59 3.24 -13.71
N LEU A 291 -5.94 2.26 -12.89
CA LEU A 291 -6.99 2.35 -11.89
C LEU A 291 -6.40 2.52 -10.50
N SER A 292 -7.08 3.28 -9.64
CA SER A 292 -6.74 3.35 -8.21
C SER A 292 -7.61 2.36 -7.42
N TYR A 293 -6.99 1.75 -6.42
CA TYR A 293 -7.71 1.04 -5.37
C TYR A 293 -7.40 1.70 -4.02
N ASP A 294 -8.46 1.94 -3.24
CA ASP A 294 -8.39 2.51 -1.90
C ASP A 294 -9.12 1.57 -0.92
N VAL A 295 -8.37 1.05 0.04
CA VAL A 295 -8.86 0.14 1.07
C VAL A 295 -8.67 0.82 2.42
N ILE A 296 -9.77 0.98 3.14
CA ILE A 296 -9.81 1.63 4.44
C ILE A 296 -10.14 0.56 5.48
N LEU A 297 -9.29 0.40 6.48
CA LEU A 297 -9.61 -0.42 7.63
C LEU A 297 -10.45 0.42 8.59
N ALA A 298 -11.77 0.43 8.33
CA ALA A 298 -12.81 1.14 9.07
C ALA A 298 -12.31 2.39 9.82
N LYS A 299 -12.12 3.49 9.11
CA LYS A 299 -12.25 4.80 9.73
C LYS A 299 -13.71 4.89 10.20
N ALA A 300 -13.95 5.26 11.45
CA ALA A 300 -15.27 5.70 11.85
C ALA A 300 -15.60 6.94 11.00
N GLU A 301 -16.26 6.75 9.86
CA GLU A 301 -16.85 7.84 9.08
C GLU A 301 -18.06 8.38 9.85
N ALA A 302 -17.80 8.99 11.01
CA ALA A 302 -18.75 9.90 11.64
C ALA A 302 -18.86 11.21 10.84
N GLY A 303 -17.93 11.48 9.91
CA GLY A 303 -17.86 12.72 9.13
C GLY A 303 -18.68 12.75 7.84
N SER A 304 -19.41 11.68 7.50
CA SER A 304 -20.36 11.69 6.37
C SER A 304 -21.72 11.09 6.73
N ILE A 305 -22.05 11.08 8.03
CA ILE A 305 -23.46 11.12 8.41
C ILE A 305 -23.91 12.50 7.95
N GLY A 306 -24.69 12.55 6.88
CA GLY A 306 -25.28 13.78 6.34
C GLY A 306 -26.24 14.39 7.36
N LEU A 307 -25.66 15.12 8.32
CA LEU A 307 -26.25 16.20 9.09
C LEU A 307 -25.56 17.49 8.65
#